data_AF-A0A7D5P1W6-F1
#
_entry.id   AF-A0A7D5P1W6-F1
#
_cell.length_a   1.000
_cell.length_b   1.000
_cell.length_c   1.000
_cell.angle_alpha   90.00
_cell.angle_beta   90.00
_cell.angle_gamma   90.00
#
_symmetry.space_group_name_H-M   'P 1'
#
loop_
_entity.id
_entity.type
_entity.pdbx_description
1 polymer ?
#
loop_
_entity_poly.entity_id
_entity_poly.type
_entity_poly.pdbx_seq_one_letter_code
_entity_poly.pdbx_strand_id
1 'polypeptide(L)'
;MATVNQQSGICWVSGHARDRWRNRTHARLDDLKTAWYEATPVEYPPAKGETYARYHAPTDTVLLARNGELVTVIELTDRPADQQEFVRDQAEAPNA
;
A
#
# COMPACT_ATOMS: atom_id res chain seq x y z
N MET A 1 15.96 -18.36 -12.11
CA MET A 1 15.29 -18.09 -10.81
C MET A 1 15.07 -16.59 -10.74
N ALA A 2 13.84 -16.14 -10.99
CA ALA A 2 13.54 -14.71 -11.04
C ALA A 2 13.48 -14.18 -9.60
N THR A 3 14.45 -13.33 -9.25
CA THR A 3 14.50 -12.64 -7.97
C THR A 3 13.31 -11.68 -7.91
N VAL A 4 12.26 -12.04 -7.17
CA VAL A 4 11.16 -11.11 -6.89
C VAL A 4 11.76 -9.88 -6.20
N ASN A 5 11.61 -8.74 -6.87
CA ASN A 5 12.23 -7.46 -6.59
C ASN A 5 11.89 -6.97 -5.16
N GLN A 6 12.76 -7.27 -4.20
CA GLN A 6 12.48 -7.17 -2.76
C GLN A 6 12.68 -5.76 -2.16
N GLN A 7 12.89 -4.69 -2.93
CA GLN A 7 13.31 -3.41 -2.35
C GLN A 7 12.68 -2.16 -2.98
N SER A 8 11.38 -1.97 -2.74
CA SER A 8 10.83 -0.61 -2.58
C SER A 8 10.90 -0.23 -1.10
N GLY A 9 12.12 -0.15 -0.57
CA GLY A 9 12.35 0.25 0.81
C GLY A 9 11.90 1.70 1.00
N ILE A 10 10.95 1.93 1.90
CA ILE A 10 10.56 3.30 2.27
C ILE A 10 11.48 3.79 3.39
N CYS A 11 12.19 4.90 3.12
CA CYS A 11 12.95 5.60 4.15
C CYS A 11 12.08 6.63 4.86
N TRP A 12 11.14 7.22 4.12
CA TRP A 12 10.35 8.38 4.54
C TRP A 12 8.85 8.10 4.50
N VAL A 13 8.11 8.81 5.34
CA VAL A 13 6.64 8.78 5.37
C VAL A 13 6.18 10.23 5.43
N SER A 14 5.43 10.67 4.43
CA SER A 14 4.95 12.04 4.37
C SER A 14 3.99 12.33 5.54
N GLY A 15 3.94 13.60 5.97
CA GLY A 15 3.00 14.04 7.01
C GLY A 15 1.54 13.74 6.66
N HIS A 16 1.18 13.84 5.37
CA HIS A 16 -0.16 13.49 4.88
C HIS A 16 -0.49 12.01 5.06
N ALA A 17 0.44 11.11 4.75
CA ALA A 17 0.25 9.67 4.94
C ALA A 17 0.10 9.30 6.41
N ARG A 18 0.91 9.90 7.29
CA ARG A 18 0.80 9.72 8.75
C ARG A 18 -0.55 10.17 9.29
N ASP A 19 -1.00 11.34 8.86
CA ASP A 19 -2.28 11.91 9.31
C ASP A 19 -3.46 11.04 8.87
N ARG A 20 -3.48 10.65 7.59
CA ARG A 20 -4.45 9.70 7.03
C ARG A 20 -4.45 8.38 7.76
N TRP A 21 -3.29 7.78 8.04
CA TRP A 21 -3.18 6.52 8.77
C TRP A 21 -3.77 6.65 10.17
N ARG A 22 -3.30 7.64 10.95
CA ARG A 22 -3.76 7.87 12.33
C ARG A 22 -5.27 8.09 12.42
N ASN A 23 -5.83 8.82 11.46
CA ASN A 23 -7.26 9.11 11.44
C ASN A 23 -8.13 7.90 11.06
N ARG A 24 -7.55 6.89 10.41
CA ARG A 24 -8.31 5.78 9.81
C ARG A 24 -8.19 4.47 10.57
N THR A 25 -6.98 4.07 10.93
CA THR A 25 -6.76 2.76 11.55
C THR A 25 -6.93 2.80 13.05
N HIS A 26 -6.99 4.00 13.66
CA HIS A 26 -6.81 4.20 15.11
C HIS A 26 -5.58 3.47 15.69
N ALA A 27 -4.70 2.98 14.81
CA ALA A 27 -3.51 2.21 15.12
C ALA A 27 -2.33 3.16 15.36
N ARG A 28 -1.28 2.64 15.99
CA ARG A 28 -0.09 3.45 16.25
C ARG A 28 0.62 3.79 14.93
N LEU A 29 1.24 4.97 14.92
CA LEU A 29 2.01 5.47 13.77
C LEU A 29 3.25 4.62 13.46
N ASP A 30 3.83 3.97 14.48
CA ASP A 30 4.97 3.06 14.35
C ASP A 30 4.66 1.85 13.46
N ASP A 31 3.40 1.44 13.36
CA ASP A 31 2.97 0.31 12.54
C ASP A 31 2.91 0.63 11.04
N LEU A 32 2.99 1.90 10.61
CA LEU A 32 2.80 2.23 9.19
C LEU A 32 3.95 1.73 8.30
N LYS A 33 5.19 1.77 8.81
CA LYS A 33 6.33 1.17 8.08
C LYS A 33 6.23 -0.35 8.09
N THR A 34 5.88 -0.95 9.23
CA THR A 34 5.67 -2.40 9.35
C THR A 34 4.57 -2.87 8.40
N ALA A 35 3.43 -2.17 8.39
CA ALA A 35 2.30 -2.41 7.50
C ALA A 35 2.70 -2.33 6.02
N TRP A 36 3.63 -1.44 5.64
CA TRP A 36 4.16 -1.42 4.27
C TRP A 36 4.94 -2.70 3.92
N TYR A 37 5.75 -3.19 4.85
CA TYR A 37 6.54 -4.42 4.63
C TYR A 37 5.68 -5.69 4.69
N GLU A 38 4.64 -5.71 5.51
CA GLU A 38 3.65 -6.79 5.59
C GLU A 38 2.65 -6.77 4.43
N ALA A 39 2.42 -5.61 3.81
CA ALA A 39 1.49 -5.45 2.72
C ALA A 39 1.96 -6.12 1.42
N THR A 40 1.00 -6.66 0.69
CA THR A 40 1.22 -7.34 -0.59
C THR A 40 1.40 -6.31 -1.71
N PRO A 41 2.43 -6.39 -2.55
CA PRO A 41 2.55 -5.54 -3.73
C PRO A 41 1.38 -5.78 -4.68
N VAL A 42 0.74 -4.69 -5.10
CA VAL A 42 -0.40 -4.71 -6.03
C VAL A 42 -0.16 -3.68 -7.13
N GLU A 43 -0.74 -3.92 -8.30
CA GLU A 43 -0.78 -2.89 -9.33
C GLU A 43 -1.96 -1.97 -9.04
N TYR A 44 -1.70 -0.67 -9.03
CA TYR A 44 -2.75 0.30 -8.81
C TYR A 44 -2.81 1.24 -10.03
N PRO A 45 -3.70 1.00 -11.01
CA PRO A 45 -3.75 1.76 -12.25
C PRO A 45 -3.86 3.29 -12.09
N PRO A 46 -4.48 3.84 -11.03
CA PRO A 46 -4.47 5.29 -10.77
C PRO A 46 -3.10 5.84 -10.35
N ALA A 47 -2.17 4.99 -9.89
CA ALA A 47 -0.83 5.39 -9.51
C ALA A 47 -0.01 5.72 -10.76
N LYS A 48 0.35 6.98 -10.94
CA LYS A 48 1.13 7.43 -12.10
C LYS A 48 2.64 7.28 -11.84
N GLY A 49 3.38 6.87 -12.87
CA GLY A 49 4.85 6.88 -12.89
C GLY A 49 5.49 5.87 -11.93
N GLU A 50 6.59 6.26 -11.28
CA GLU A 50 7.38 5.45 -10.32
C GLU A 50 6.70 5.35 -8.94
N THR A 51 5.41 5.02 -8.92
CA THR A 51 4.64 4.85 -7.69
C THR A 51 4.40 3.37 -7.45
N TYR A 52 4.82 2.90 -6.28
CA TYR A 52 4.61 1.54 -5.80
C TYR A 52 3.36 1.49 -4.95
N ALA A 53 2.46 0.55 -5.24
CA ALA A 53 1.29 0.31 -4.44
C ALA A 53 1.41 -1.02 -3.69
N ARG A 54 0.97 -1.03 -2.43
CA ARG A 54 0.88 -2.24 -1.63
C ARG A 54 -0.44 -2.27 -0.88
N TYR A 55 -1.09 -3.42 -0.84
CA TYR A 55 -2.33 -3.63 -0.11
C TYR A 55 -2.09 -4.31 1.23
N HIS A 56 -2.56 -3.67 2.30
CA HIS A 56 -2.48 -4.16 3.66
C HIS A 56 -3.85 -4.72 4.08
N ALA A 57 -4.00 -6.04 3.96
CA ALA A 57 -5.24 -6.74 4.27
C ALA A 57 -5.77 -6.52 5.71
N PRO A 58 -4.92 -6.48 6.77
CA PRO A 58 -5.41 -6.29 8.14
C PRO A 58 -6.16 -4.98 8.37
N THR A 59 -5.85 -3.95 7.59
CA THR A 59 -6.50 -2.63 7.70
C THR A 59 -7.32 -2.27 6.47
N ASP A 60 -7.48 -3.20 5.50
CA ASP A 60 -8.16 -2.99 4.21
C ASP A 60 -7.71 -1.67 3.52
N THR A 61 -6.39 -1.40 3.53
CA THR A 61 -5.83 -0.15 2.99
C THR A 61 -4.79 -0.38 1.90
N VAL A 62 -4.82 0.44 0.87
CA VAL A 62 -3.78 0.58 -0.14
C VAL A 62 -2.80 1.67 0.25
N LEU A 63 -1.55 1.28 0.45
CA LEU A 63 -0.42 2.12 0.72
C LEU A 63 0.24 2.50 -0.61
N LEU A 64 0.54 3.78 -0.82
CA LEU A 64 1.25 4.25 -2.01
C LEU A 64 2.57 4.90 -1.63
N ALA A 65 3.66 4.40 -2.21
CA ALA A 65 5.00 4.96 -2.05
C ALA A 65 5.55 5.46 -3.39
N ARG A 66 6.30 6.56 -3.35
CA ARG A 66 6.97 7.13 -4.52
C ARG A 66 8.36 7.60 -4.10
N ASN A 67 9.39 7.29 -4.89
CA ASN A 67 10.79 7.66 -4.60
C ASN A 67 11.27 7.29 -3.17
N GLY A 68 10.82 6.14 -2.64
CA GLY A 68 11.18 5.71 -1.29
C GLY A 68 10.49 6.47 -0.16
N GLU A 69 9.47 7.28 -0.48
CA GLU A 69 8.59 7.95 0.49
C GLU A 69 7.17 7.39 0.39
N LEU A 70 6.58 6.98 1.52
CA LEU A 70 5.16 6.67 1.58
C LEU A 70 4.35 7.98 1.53
N VAL A 71 3.73 8.23 0.38
CA VAL A 71 3.07 9.50 0.07
C VAL A 71 1.62 9.53 0.51
N THR A 72 0.92 8.41 0.45
CA THR A 72 -0.49 8.35 0.84
C THR A 72 -0.93 6.96 1.26
N VAL A 73 -2.05 6.94 1.99
CA VAL A 73 -2.81 5.77 2.40
C VAL A 73 -4.22 5.94 1.86
N ILE A 74 -4.81 4.90 1.30
CA ILE A 74 -6.14 4.89 0.71
C ILE A 74 -6.88 3.71 1.32
N GLU A 75 -8.13 3.90 1.75
CA GLU A 75 -8.99 2.77 2.14
C GLU A 75 -9.50 2.11 0.87
N LEU A 76 -9.43 0.79 0.80
CA LEU A 76 -9.89 0.10 -0.39
C LEU A 76 -11.42 0.26 -0.53
N THR A 77 -12.15 0.29 0.60
CA THR A 77 -13.59 0.60 0.65
C THR A 77 -14.00 1.95 0.04
N ASP A 78 -13.11 2.94 0.01
CA ASP A 78 -13.35 4.26 -0.61
C ASP A 78 -13.27 4.21 -2.15
N ARG A 79 -12.78 3.09 -2.70
CA ARG A 79 -12.64 2.88 -4.14
C ARG A 79 -13.85 2.20 -4.76
N PRO A 80 -14.11 2.43 -6.05
CA PRO A 80 -15.17 1.71 -6.76
C PRO A 80 -14.94 0.19 -6.67
N ALA A 81 -16.04 -0.58 -6.61
CA ALA A 81 -16.01 -2.02 -6.38
C ALA A 81 -15.07 -2.80 -7.33
N ASP A 82 -15.02 -2.40 -8.61
CA ASP A 82 -14.09 -2.92 -9.61
C ASP A 82 -12.61 -2.83 -9.17
N GLN A 83 -12.20 -1.70 -8.60
CA GLN A 83 -10.84 -1.52 -8.08
C GLN A 83 -10.61 -2.30 -6.79
N GLN A 84 -11.66 -2.49 -5.98
CA GLN A 84 -11.56 -3.31 -4.77
C GLN A 84 -11.31 -4.77 -5.13
N GLU A 85 -12.10 -5.30 -6.04
CA GLU A 85 -11.99 -6.68 -6.52
C GLU A 85 -10.64 -6.89 -7.20
N PHE A 86 -10.21 -5.98 -8.07
CA PHE A 86 -8.90 -6.06 -8.73
C PHE A 86 -7.73 -6.13 -7.74
N VAL A 87 -7.71 -5.27 -6.71
CA VAL A 87 -6.65 -5.27 -5.70
C VAL A 87 -6.70 -6.52 -4.83
N ARG A 88 -7.90 -7.03 -4.50
CA ARG A 88 -8.07 -8.25 -3.70
C ARG A 88 -7.65 -9.49 -4.47
N ASP A 89 -8.04 -9.61 -5.74
CA ASP A 89 -7.62 -10.71 -6.63
C ASP A 89 -6.09 -10.81 -6.71
N GLN A 90 -5.41 -9.66 -6.88
CA GLN A 90 -3.95 -9.61 -6.87
C GLN A 90 -3.32 -10.00 -5.52
N ALA A 91 -3.98 -9.65 -4.41
CA ALA A 91 -3.50 -10.02 -3.07
C ALA A 91 -3.72 -11.51 -2.77
N GLU A 92 -4.77 -12.11 -3.33
CA GLU A 92 -5.10 -13.54 -3.21
C GLU A 92 -4.30 -14.43 -4.18
N ALA A 93 -3.76 -13.87 -5.27
CA ALA A 93 -2.88 -14.54 -6.22
C ALA A 93 -1.40 -14.07 -6.08
N PRO A 94 -0.71 -14.28 -4.94
CA PRO A 94 0.64 -13.75 -4.73
C PRO A 94 1.75 -14.40 -5.57
N ASN A 95 1.44 -15.28 -6.55
CA ASN A 95 2.42 -15.85 -7.48
C ASN A 95 1.75 -16.49 -8.72
N ALA A 96 2.01 -15.91 -9.90
CA ALA A 96 2.19 -16.65 -11.15
C ALA A 96 3.52 -16.23 -11.77
#